data_AF-A0A7N2REF7-F1
#
_entry.id   AF-A0A7N2REF7-F1
#
_cell.length_a   1.000
_cell.length_b   1.000
_cell.length_c   1.000
_cell.angle_alpha   90.00
_cell.angle_beta   90.00
_cell.angle_gamma   90.00
#
_symmetry.space_group_name_H-M   'P 1'
#
loop_
_entity.id
_entity.type
_entity.pdbx_description
1 polymer ?
#
loop_
_entity_poly.entity_id
_entity_poly.type
_entity_poly.pdbx_seq_one_letter_code
_entity_poly.pdbx_strand_id
1 'polypeptide(L)'
;MQVVVLIGNSASAKDISRDIVGVAKEVHIAARSVEDEEYGKQPGYDNMWLHPMIESVCEDGTVIFPDGSSVLGDIILHCTEYKYHFPFLETNGIVTVDDNRVEPLYKHIFPPALAPCLSFVGLPSKAIPFPMLELQSKWIAGVLSSRIELPSQEKIMEDVSKQYTLNMETTRVNLA
;
A
#
# COMPACT_ATOMS: atom_id res chain seq x y z
N MET A 1 -6.56 -24.39 -19.83
CA MET A 1 -6.14 -23.00 -19.57
C MET A 1 -7.13 -22.40 -18.58
N GLN A 2 -6.66 -21.63 -17.60
CA GLN A 2 -7.46 -21.19 -16.45
C GLN A 2 -8.00 -19.77 -16.65
N VAL A 3 -9.19 -19.47 -16.11
CA VAL A 3 -9.75 -18.13 -15.95
C VAL A 3 -9.29 -17.58 -14.60
N VAL A 4 -8.60 -16.43 -14.62
CA VAL A 4 -8.01 -15.82 -13.42
C VAL A 4 -8.69 -14.50 -13.12
N VAL A 5 -9.18 -14.35 -11.89
CA VAL A 5 -9.78 -13.11 -11.37
C VAL A 5 -8.81 -12.47 -10.38
N LEU A 6 -8.34 -11.25 -10.65
CA LEU A 6 -7.48 -10.47 -9.76
C LEU A 6 -8.32 -9.47 -8.98
N ILE A 7 -8.12 -9.38 -7.66
CA ILE A 7 -8.76 -8.37 -6.82
C ILE A 7 -7.75 -7.26 -6.52
N GLY A 8 -8.02 -6.05 -7.02
CA GLY A 8 -7.16 -4.87 -6.90
C GLY A 8 -6.80 -4.28 -8.26
N ASN A 9 -6.44 -3.00 -8.31
CA ASN A 9 -6.02 -2.29 -9.54
C ASN A 9 -4.76 -1.41 -9.34
N SER A 10 -3.88 -1.84 -8.44
CA SER A 10 -2.59 -1.19 -8.19
C SER A 10 -1.46 -1.95 -8.91
N ALA A 11 -0.20 -1.63 -8.61
CA ALA A 11 0.99 -2.17 -9.28
C ALA A 11 0.96 -3.69 -9.43
N SER A 12 0.66 -4.44 -8.36
CA SER A 12 0.62 -5.91 -8.42
C SER A 12 -0.42 -6.45 -9.40
N ALA A 13 -1.63 -5.89 -9.40
CA ALA A 13 -2.67 -6.34 -10.33
C ALA A 13 -2.31 -5.99 -11.78
N LYS A 14 -1.77 -4.78 -12.01
CA LYS A 14 -1.38 -4.31 -13.34
C LYS A 14 -0.22 -5.13 -13.93
N ASP A 15 0.78 -5.46 -13.13
CA ASP A 15 1.91 -6.25 -13.63
C ASP A 15 1.54 -7.73 -13.78
N ILE A 16 0.93 -8.34 -12.77
CA ILE A 16 0.57 -9.78 -12.83
C ILE A 16 -0.44 -10.04 -13.94
N SER A 17 -1.45 -9.18 -14.13
CA SER A 17 -2.42 -9.36 -15.22
C SER A 17 -1.74 -9.38 -16.60
N ARG A 18 -0.74 -8.52 -16.83
CA ARG A 18 0.04 -8.46 -18.08
C ARG A 18 0.95 -9.68 -18.24
N ASP A 19 1.54 -10.17 -17.16
CA ASP A 19 2.39 -11.37 -17.19
C ASP A 19 1.58 -12.63 -17.53
N ILE A 20 0.37 -12.76 -16.99
CA ILE A 20 -0.44 -13.96 -17.17
C ILE A 20 -1.32 -13.93 -18.43
N VAL A 21 -1.50 -12.78 -19.08
CA VAL A 21 -2.41 -12.64 -20.24
C VAL A 21 -2.05 -13.57 -21.41
N GLY A 22 -0.75 -13.88 -21.57
CA GLY A 22 -0.27 -14.79 -22.63
C GLY A 22 -0.43 -16.28 -22.33
N VAL A 23 -0.82 -16.66 -21.11
CA VAL A 23 -0.93 -18.06 -20.66
C VAL A 23 -2.30 -18.42 -20.07
N ALA A 24 -3.02 -17.43 -19.53
CA ALA A 24 -4.37 -17.61 -19.02
C ALA A 24 -5.39 -17.70 -20.16
N LYS A 25 -6.51 -18.38 -19.92
CA LYS A 25 -7.66 -18.38 -20.84
C LYS A 25 -8.26 -16.98 -20.90
N GLU A 26 -8.59 -16.43 -19.73
CA GLU A 26 -9.18 -15.11 -19.54
C GLU A 26 -8.61 -14.49 -18.25
N VAL A 27 -8.47 -13.17 -18.23
CA VAL A 27 -7.97 -12.38 -17.10
C VAL A 27 -9.02 -11.32 -16.76
N HIS A 28 -9.51 -11.35 -15.52
CA HIS A 28 -10.53 -10.42 -15.04
C HIS A 28 -9.97 -9.65 -13.86
N ILE A 29 -9.92 -8.33 -13.94
CA ILE A 29 -9.46 -7.45 -12.87
C ILE A 29 -10.69 -6.86 -12.20
N ALA A 30 -10.83 -6.99 -10.88
CA ALA A 30 -11.92 -6.41 -10.11
C ALA A 30 -11.39 -5.28 -9.21
N ALA A 31 -11.98 -4.09 -9.33
CA ALA A 31 -11.47 -2.87 -8.69
C ALA A 31 -12.58 -2.10 -7.95
N ARG A 32 -12.24 -1.48 -6.80
CA ARG A 32 -13.17 -0.58 -6.07
C ARG A 32 -13.28 0.81 -6.70
N SER A 33 -12.17 1.29 -7.22
CA SER A 33 -12.04 2.60 -7.85
C SER A 33 -11.15 2.45 -9.08
N VAL A 34 -11.50 3.18 -10.12
CA VAL A 34 -10.78 3.25 -11.39
C VAL A 34 -10.56 4.73 -11.67
N GLU A 35 -9.30 5.16 -11.63
CA GLU A 35 -8.92 6.50 -12.08
C GLU A 35 -8.72 6.41 -13.59
N ASP A 36 -9.57 7.10 -14.36
CA ASP A 36 -9.49 7.23 -15.83
C ASP A 36 -9.60 5.91 -16.65
N GLU A 37 -10.06 4.81 -16.05
CA GLU A 37 -10.28 3.53 -16.73
C GLU A 37 -11.79 3.20 -16.82
N GLU A 38 -12.25 2.79 -18.00
CA GLU A 38 -13.62 2.29 -18.19
C GLU A 38 -13.69 0.78 -17.91
N TYR A 39 -14.76 0.36 -17.24
CA TYR A 39 -15.07 -1.07 -17.09
C TYR A 39 -15.32 -1.71 -18.45
N GLY A 40 -14.91 -2.96 -18.60
CA GLY A 40 -15.02 -3.73 -19.83
C GLY A 40 -13.67 -4.23 -20.35
N LYS A 41 -13.66 -4.61 -21.64
CA LYS A 41 -12.49 -5.21 -22.29
C LYS A 41 -11.34 -4.20 -22.36
N GLN A 42 -10.15 -4.61 -21.92
CA GLN A 42 -8.99 -3.73 -21.86
C GLN A 42 -8.36 -3.55 -23.25
N PRO A 43 -8.00 -2.30 -23.65
CA PRO A 43 -7.39 -2.04 -24.95
C PRO A 43 -6.10 -2.82 -25.17
N GLY A 44 -5.94 -3.39 -26.37
CA GLY A 44 -4.74 -4.14 -26.73
C GLY A 44 -4.72 -5.61 -26.26
N TYR A 45 -5.75 -6.07 -25.56
CA TYR A 45 -5.86 -7.45 -25.10
C TYR A 45 -7.15 -8.09 -25.58
N ASP A 46 -7.08 -9.36 -26.00
CA ASP A 46 -8.25 -10.09 -26.45
C ASP A 46 -9.03 -10.77 -25.32
N ASN A 47 -8.35 -11.02 -24.21
CA ASN A 47 -8.78 -11.86 -23.11
C ASN A 47 -8.58 -11.19 -21.73
N MET A 48 -8.60 -9.85 -21.67
CA MET A 48 -8.49 -9.10 -20.41
C MET A 48 -9.65 -8.12 -20.23
N TRP A 49 -10.27 -8.12 -19.05
CA TRP A 49 -11.38 -7.25 -18.70
C TRP A 49 -11.20 -6.61 -17.32
N LEU A 50 -11.73 -5.41 -17.16
CA LEU A 50 -11.83 -4.69 -15.91
C LEU A 50 -13.29 -4.64 -15.46
N HIS A 51 -13.53 -4.97 -14.21
CA HIS A 51 -14.84 -5.10 -13.60
C HIS A 51 -14.93 -4.23 -12.34
N PRO A 52 -16.14 -3.80 -11.96
CA PRO A 52 -16.35 -3.27 -10.62
C PRO A 52 -15.98 -4.31 -9.56
N MET A 53 -15.86 -3.87 -8.30
CA MET A 53 -15.51 -4.76 -7.20
C MET A 53 -16.54 -5.90 -7.09
N ILE A 54 -16.04 -7.13 -6.91
CA ILE A 54 -16.84 -8.34 -6.75
C ILE A 54 -17.93 -8.14 -5.70
N GLU A 55 -19.17 -8.48 -6.06
CA GLU A 55 -20.32 -8.48 -5.14
C GLU A 55 -20.34 -9.77 -4.32
N SER A 56 -20.22 -10.92 -4.97
CA SER A 56 -20.20 -12.22 -4.31
C SER A 56 -19.51 -13.29 -5.16
N VAL A 57 -19.16 -14.40 -4.51
CA VAL A 57 -18.62 -15.60 -5.16
C VAL A 57 -19.49 -16.79 -4.75
N CYS A 58 -20.02 -17.50 -5.74
CA CYS A 58 -20.85 -18.69 -5.55
C CYS A 58 -19.99 -19.93 -5.25
N GLU A 59 -20.61 -20.96 -4.67
CA GLU A 59 -19.91 -22.23 -4.34
C GLU A 59 -19.33 -22.95 -5.57
N ASP A 60 -19.91 -22.71 -6.75
CA ASP A 60 -19.44 -23.28 -8.01
C ASP A 60 -18.27 -22.51 -8.65
N GLY A 61 -17.80 -21.42 -8.02
CA GLY A 61 -16.73 -20.57 -8.52
C GLY A 61 -17.21 -19.39 -9.40
N THR A 62 -18.52 -19.21 -9.56
CA THR A 62 -19.07 -18.04 -10.26
C THR A 62 -18.83 -16.76 -9.46
N VAL A 63 -18.12 -15.81 -10.05
CA VAL A 63 -17.88 -14.47 -9.52
C VAL A 63 -18.95 -13.53 -10.09
N ILE A 64 -19.69 -12.85 -9.22
CA ILE A 64 -20.78 -11.94 -9.57
C ILE A 64 -20.34 -10.49 -9.32
N PHE A 65 -20.65 -9.63 -10.28
CA PHE A 65 -20.34 -8.21 -10.25
C PHE A 65 -21.62 -7.36 -10.11
N PRO A 66 -21.55 -6.16 -9.49
CA PRO A 66 -22.71 -5.29 -9.28
C PRO A 66 -23.47 -4.85 -10.54
N ASP A 67 -22.86 -4.94 -11.71
CA ASP A 67 -23.50 -4.62 -13.00
C ASP A 67 -24.33 -5.79 -13.56
N GLY A 68 -24.43 -6.90 -12.82
CA GLY A 68 -25.13 -8.12 -13.20
C GLY A 68 -24.31 -9.06 -14.10
N SER A 69 -23.08 -8.68 -14.47
CA SER A 69 -22.17 -9.58 -15.15
C SER A 69 -21.63 -10.65 -14.21
N SER A 70 -21.21 -11.79 -14.77
CA SER A 70 -20.61 -12.87 -13.99
C SER A 70 -19.59 -13.64 -14.81
N VAL A 71 -18.64 -14.26 -14.11
CA VAL A 71 -17.51 -15.00 -14.69
C VAL A 71 -17.29 -16.27 -13.85
N LEU A 72 -17.19 -17.42 -14.52
CA LEU A 72 -16.76 -18.65 -13.87
C LEU A 72 -15.24 -18.64 -13.71
N GLY A 73 -14.74 -18.35 -12.51
CA GLY A 73 -13.32 -18.21 -12.21
C GLY A 73 -12.70 -19.50 -11.68
N ASP A 74 -11.53 -19.88 -12.21
CA ASP A 74 -10.76 -21.02 -11.70
C ASP A 74 -9.85 -20.59 -10.52
N ILE A 75 -9.37 -19.34 -10.55
CA ILE A 75 -8.44 -18.78 -9.56
C ILE A 75 -8.87 -17.36 -9.21
N ILE A 76 -8.90 -17.04 -7.91
CA ILE A 76 -8.98 -15.67 -7.40
C ILE A 76 -7.65 -15.29 -6.78
N LEU A 77 -7.02 -14.24 -7.29
CA LEU A 77 -5.74 -13.73 -6.83
C LEU A 77 -5.90 -12.38 -6.13
N HIS A 78 -5.56 -12.32 -4.85
CA HIS A 78 -5.62 -11.08 -4.07
C HIS A 78 -4.39 -10.20 -4.32
N CYS A 79 -4.60 -9.09 -5.00
CA CYS A 79 -3.62 -8.03 -5.23
C CYS A 79 -3.97 -6.78 -4.38
N THR A 80 -4.38 -7.01 -3.13
CA THR A 80 -4.96 -6.00 -2.21
C THR A 80 -3.93 -5.37 -1.28
N GLU A 81 -2.72 -5.15 -1.79
CA GLU A 81 -1.60 -4.54 -1.06
C GLU A 81 -1.13 -5.33 0.18
N TYR A 82 -0.30 -4.70 1.02
CA TYR A 82 0.35 -5.29 2.19
C TYR A 82 0.13 -4.42 3.44
N LYS A 83 0.24 -5.04 4.62
CA LYS A 83 0.16 -4.36 5.91
C LYS A 83 1.51 -4.34 6.62
N TYR A 84 1.83 -3.23 7.29
CA TYR A 84 2.93 -3.18 8.24
C TYR A 84 2.65 -4.12 9.42
N HIS A 85 3.60 -5.02 9.68
CA HIS A 85 3.50 -5.97 10.76
C HIS A 85 4.90 -6.28 11.32
N PHE A 86 5.10 -5.96 12.60
CA PHE A 86 6.38 -6.13 13.29
C PHE A 86 6.20 -7.06 14.50
N PRO A 87 6.03 -8.38 14.30
CA PRO A 87 5.71 -9.33 15.38
C PRO A 87 6.83 -9.46 16.43
N PHE A 88 8.03 -8.99 16.12
CA PHE A 88 9.19 -9.00 17.00
C PHE A 88 9.36 -7.71 17.82
N LEU A 89 8.58 -6.66 17.55
CA LEU A 89 8.80 -5.34 18.12
C LEU A 89 7.76 -5.03 19.21
N GLU A 90 8.11 -5.33 20.45
CA GLU A 90 7.30 -5.02 21.62
C GLU A 90 7.65 -3.63 22.16
N THR A 91 6.83 -2.62 21.84
CA THR A 91 7.04 -1.23 22.30
C THR A 91 6.10 -0.81 23.43
N ASN A 92 5.24 -1.71 23.93
CA ASN A 92 4.20 -1.40 24.92
C ASN A 92 3.32 -0.20 24.53
N GLY A 93 3.04 -0.04 23.22
CA GLY A 93 2.21 1.04 22.69
C GLY A 93 2.95 2.36 22.43
N ILE A 94 4.27 2.43 22.66
CA ILE A 94 5.07 3.62 22.28
C ILE A 94 5.11 3.79 20.76
N VAL A 95 5.09 2.68 20.02
CA VAL A 95 4.95 2.66 18.57
C VAL A 95 3.77 1.77 18.21
N THR A 96 2.83 2.31 17.46
CA THR A 96 1.63 1.62 16.97
C THR A 96 1.63 1.55 15.45
N VAL A 97 0.87 0.59 14.93
CA VAL A 97 0.50 0.55 13.52
C VAL A 97 -1.02 0.72 13.47
N ASP A 98 -1.46 1.88 12.99
CA ASP A 98 -2.88 2.18 12.77
C ASP A 98 -3.09 2.59 11.32
N ASP A 99 -4.17 2.13 10.70
CA ASP A 99 -4.48 2.36 9.28
C ASP A 99 -3.27 2.20 8.33
N ASN A 100 -2.52 1.11 8.51
CA ASN A 100 -1.28 0.81 7.77
C ASN A 100 -0.21 1.91 7.84
N ARG A 101 -0.14 2.64 8.95
CA ARG A 101 0.85 3.68 9.24
C ARG A 101 1.54 3.40 10.57
N VAL A 102 2.86 3.47 10.57
CA VAL A 102 3.67 3.36 11.79
C VAL A 102 3.78 4.72 12.46
N GLU A 103 3.50 4.77 13.76
CA GLU A 103 3.44 6.02 14.50
C GLU A 103 3.72 5.93 15.99
N PRO A 104 4.06 7.06 16.64
CA PRO A 104 4.48 8.34 16.06
C PRO A 104 5.94 8.29 15.56
N LEU A 105 6.23 8.94 14.43
CA LEU A 105 7.58 8.96 13.84
C LEU A 105 8.02 10.36 13.40
N TYR A 106 9.15 10.82 13.90
CA TYR A 106 9.86 12.00 13.40
C TYR A 106 10.44 11.70 12.02
N LYS A 107 10.02 12.48 11.02
CA LYS A 107 10.46 12.33 9.62
C LYS A 107 10.36 10.89 9.08
N HIS A 108 9.38 10.12 9.57
CA HIS A 108 9.17 8.70 9.24
C HIS A 108 10.31 7.75 9.64
N ILE A 109 11.19 8.15 10.58
CA ILE A 109 12.35 7.35 11.00
C ILE A 109 12.32 7.07 12.49
N PHE A 110 12.28 8.11 13.33
CA PHE A 110 12.55 7.97 14.76
C PHE A 110 11.28 8.06 15.58
N PRO A 111 10.95 7.07 16.41
CA PRO A 111 9.94 7.23 17.45
C PRO A 111 10.45 8.24 18.49
N PRO A 112 9.73 9.35 18.79
CA PRO A 112 10.22 10.41 19.66
C PRO A 112 10.74 9.92 21.02
N ALA A 113 10.06 8.94 21.64
CA ALA A 113 10.42 8.41 22.95
C ALA A 113 11.56 7.38 22.93
N LEU A 114 11.93 6.86 21.75
CA LEU A 114 12.95 5.81 21.59
C LEU A 114 14.13 6.27 20.72
N ALA A 115 14.16 7.53 20.29
CA ALA A 115 15.24 8.08 19.50
C ALA A 115 16.51 8.28 20.36
N PRO A 116 17.72 7.97 19.85
CA PRO A 116 18.01 7.35 18.55
C PRO A 116 18.07 5.81 18.58
N CYS A 117 17.72 5.16 19.69
CA CYS A 117 17.87 3.73 19.93
C CYS A 117 16.99 2.84 19.02
N LEU A 118 15.86 3.35 18.55
CA LEU A 118 15.00 2.71 17.56
C LEU A 118 14.84 3.61 16.34
N SER A 119 14.96 3.03 15.15
CA SER A 119 14.80 3.73 13.88
C SER A 119 14.14 2.81 12.85
N PHE A 120 13.32 3.38 11.98
CA PHE A 120 12.71 2.70 10.84
C PHE A 120 13.29 3.22 9.53
N VAL A 121 13.40 2.34 8.55
CA VAL A 121 13.87 2.66 7.20
C VAL A 121 12.90 2.06 6.20
N GLY A 122 12.53 2.83 5.17
CA GLY A 122 11.72 2.34 4.05
C GLY A 122 10.20 2.30 4.27
N LEU A 123 9.68 3.02 5.27
CA LEU A 123 8.22 3.06 5.53
C LEU A 123 7.39 3.87 4.50
N PRO A 124 7.88 4.97 3.90
CA PRO A 124 7.08 5.66 2.90
C PRO A 124 6.96 4.85 1.60
N SER A 125 5.73 4.53 1.18
CA SER A 125 5.45 3.74 -0.04
C SER A 125 5.36 4.58 -1.33
N LYS A 126 5.01 5.86 -1.24
CA LYS A 126 4.91 6.80 -2.37
C LYS A 126 6.17 7.67 -2.48
N ALA A 127 7.33 7.06 -2.61
CA ALA A 127 8.63 7.75 -2.69
C ALA A 127 9.55 7.09 -3.72
N ILE A 128 10.67 7.75 -4.07
CA ILE A 128 11.72 7.13 -4.87
C ILE A 128 12.54 6.23 -3.94
N PRO A 129 12.45 4.88 -4.04
CA PRO A 129 12.89 4.01 -2.96
C PRO A 129 14.38 4.12 -2.66
N PHE A 130 15.25 3.99 -3.65
CA PHE A 130 16.70 3.93 -3.41
C PHE A 130 17.29 5.23 -2.84
N PRO A 131 17.00 6.42 -3.39
CA PRO A 131 17.47 7.67 -2.79
C PRO A 131 16.93 7.90 -1.37
N MET A 132 15.66 7.56 -1.13
CA MET A 132 15.06 7.68 0.19
C MET A 132 15.76 6.77 1.21
N LEU A 133 15.91 5.48 0.89
CA LEU A 133 16.59 4.50 1.74
C LEU A 133 18.02 4.93 2.05
N GLU A 134 18.75 5.44 1.06
CA GLU A 134 20.10 5.96 1.22
C GLU A 134 20.15 7.16 2.17
N LEU A 135 19.27 8.15 1.97
CA LEU A 135 19.21 9.34 2.82
C LEU A 135 18.82 9.00 4.27
N GLN A 136 17.81 8.15 4.47
CA GLN A 136 17.41 7.69 5.79
C GLN A 136 18.58 6.96 6.49
N SER A 137 19.25 6.04 5.79
CA SER A 137 20.38 5.28 6.33
C SER A 137 21.56 6.18 6.69
N LYS A 138 21.93 7.13 5.82
CA LYS A 138 23.01 8.10 6.09
C LYS A 138 22.70 8.98 7.30
N TRP A 139 21.45 9.42 7.43
CA TRP A 139 21.05 10.27 8.55
C TRP A 139 21.07 9.49 9.87
N ILE A 140 20.50 8.27 9.91
CA ILE A 140 20.58 7.38 11.08
C ILE A 140 22.04 7.14 11.48
N ALA A 141 22.91 6.80 10.53
CA ALA A 141 24.33 6.60 10.80
C ALA A 141 25.01 7.88 11.32
N GLY A 142 24.65 9.05 10.79
CA GLY A 142 25.12 10.35 11.27
C GLY A 142 24.72 10.62 12.72
N VAL A 143 23.48 10.30 13.08
CA VAL A 143 22.96 10.43 14.46
C VAL A 143 23.65 9.46 15.41
N LEU A 144 23.73 8.17 15.06
CA LEU A 144 24.36 7.15 15.88
C LEU A 144 25.88 7.36 16.07
N SER A 145 26.54 8.02 15.10
CA SER A 145 27.96 8.40 15.20
C SER A 145 28.20 9.77 15.84
N SER A 146 27.14 10.42 16.36
CA SER A 146 27.19 11.77 16.93
C SER A 146 27.72 12.85 15.96
N ARG A 147 27.73 12.59 14.66
CA ARG A 147 28.05 13.60 13.62
C ARG A 147 26.89 14.53 13.32
N ILE A 148 25.67 14.08 13.61
CA ILE A 148 24.44 14.85 13.45
C ILE A 148 23.68 14.79 14.76
N GLU A 149 23.37 15.94 15.34
CA GLU A 149 22.53 16.01 16.53
C GLU A 149 21.06 16.00 16.15
N LEU A 150 20.26 15.21 16.87
CA LEU A 150 18.81 15.30 16.79
C LEU A 150 18.33 16.57 17.51
N PRO A 151 17.23 17.20 17.05
CA PRO A 151 16.59 18.27 17.81
C PRO A 151 16.15 17.78 19.19
N SER A 152 15.83 18.72 20.10
CA SER A 152 15.22 18.37 21.38
C SER A 152 13.94 17.57 21.17
N GLN A 153 13.64 16.69 22.12
CA GLN A 153 12.43 15.86 22.07
C GLN A 153 11.15 16.69 21.92
N GLU A 154 11.10 17.88 22.55
CA GLU A 154 10.00 18.84 22.39
C GLU A 154 9.82 19.28 20.93
N LYS A 155 10.91 19.67 20.25
CA LYS A 155 10.88 20.07 18.83
C LYS A 155 10.50 18.91 17.93
N ILE A 156 10.97 17.70 18.24
CA ILE A 156 10.58 16.49 17.53
C ILE A 156 9.08 16.26 17.66
N MET A 157 8.52 16.31 18.87
CA MET A 157 7.10 16.10 19.12
C MET A 157 6.23 17.19 18.48
N GLU A 158 6.70 18.43 18.45
CA GLU A 158 6.04 19.53 17.74
C GLU A 158 5.99 19.28 16.23
N ASP A 159 7.10 18.88 15.61
CA ASP A 159 7.17 18.56 14.17
C ASP A 159 6.26 17.39 13.81
N VAL A 160 6.30 16.32 14.61
CA VAL A 160 5.43 15.16 14.45
C VAL A 160 3.96 15.60 14.48
N SER A 161 3.55 16.35 15.50
CA SER A 161 2.17 16.83 15.67
C SER A 161 1.71 17.71 14.50
N LYS A 162 2.57 18.61 14.01
CA LYS A 162 2.28 19.43 12.82
C LYS A 162 2.06 18.57 11.57
N GLN A 163 2.91 17.57 11.37
CA GLN A 163 2.79 16.66 10.24
C GLN A 163 1.50 15.84 10.30
N TYR A 164 1.06 15.44 11.50
CA TYR A 164 -0.24 14.78 11.69
C TYR A 164 -1.42 15.63 11.22
N THR A 165 -1.45 16.89 11.64
CA THR A 165 -2.53 17.82 11.27
C THR A 165 -2.59 18.02 9.76
N LEU A 166 -1.44 18.26 9.10
CA LEU A 166 -1.35 18.42 7.65
C LEU A 166 -1.84 17.18 6.89
N ASN A 167 -1.49 15.98 7.37
CA ASN A 167 -1.91 14.74 6.73
C ASN A 167 -3.43 14.49 6.87
N MET A 168 -4.03 14.84 8.01
CA MET A 168 -5.47 14.75 8.19
C MET A 168 -6.23 15.73 7.28
N GLU A 169 -5.71 16.95 7.11
CA GLU A 169 -6.28 17.94 6.18
C GLU A 169 -6.18 17.45 4.73
N THR A 170 -5.02 16.91 4.34
CA THR A 170 -4.80 16.37 2.98
C THR A 170 -5.69 15.16 2.68
N THR A 171 -5.88 14.27 3.66
CA THR A 171 -6.76 13.10 3.50
C THR A 171 -8.22 13.51 3.35
N ARG A 172 -8.67 14.56 4.07
CA ARG A 172 -10.03 15.11 3.93
C ARG A 172 -10.28 15.77 2.58
N VAL A 173 -9.28 16.43 2.00
CA VAL A 173 -9.38 17.04 0.66
C VAL A 173 -9.43 16.00 -0.45
N ASN A 174 -8.76 14.85 -0.28
CA ASN A 174 -8.78 13.78 -1.29
C ASN A 174 -10.01 12.85 -1.21
N LEU A 175 -10.85 13.00 -0.18
CA LEU A 175 -12.09 12.24 0.02
C LEU A 175 -13.36 13.08 -0.24
N ALA A 176 -13.21 14.36 -0.61
CA ALA A 176 -14.29 15.29 -0.94
C ALA A 176 -14.30 15.61 -2.44
#